data_AF-A0A6I9QYL5-F1
#
_entry.id   AF-A0A6I9QYL5-F1
#
_cell.length_a   1.000
_cell.length_b   1.000
_cell.length_c   1.000
_cell.angle_alpha   90.00
_cell.angle_beta   90.00
_cell.angle_gamma   90.00
#
_symmetry.space_group_name_H-M   'P 1'
#
loop_
_entity.id
_entity.type
_entity.pdbx_description
1 polymer ?
#
loop_
_entity_poly.entity_id
_entity_poly.type
_entity_poly.pdbx_seq_one_letter_code
_entity_poly.pdbx_strand_id
1 'polypeptide(L)'
;MGGSSNAVPIVSKNFCSSSLISLMVRKRPHVVNGGGFVVTNCSQNVAFVVDGCGTLGAKGELMVKDGDGEPILFIRKKGGILQALSTRNKWNGYSTDYEGANKLIFSVTDPKSCFAGNKATRIRVDPKGHSRDLDFEVNGSFADKACTIRDCRGNIAAQVGVNEWIGSKDFYHVVVQPGYDQAFVVGVIAILDNIHGESTRC
;
A
#
# COMPACT_ATOMS: atom_id res chain seq x y z
N MET A 1 19.86 10.77 25.18
CA MET A 1 18.46 11.18 25.40
C MET A 1 17.62 10.54 24.32
N GLY A 2 17.00 9.39 24.62
CA GLY A 2 16.18 8.67 23.65
C GLY A 2 14.81 9.33 23.56
N GLY A 3 14.58 10.11 22.51
CA GLY A 3 13.25 10.57 22.18
C GLY A 3 12.37 9.35 21.91
N SER A 4 11.26 9.22 22.65
CA SER A 4 10.21 8.26 22.33
C SER A 4 9.71 8.56 20.92
N SER A 5 10.25 7.86 19.93
CA SER A 5 9.66 7.85 18.60
C SER A 5 8.30 7.19 18.74
N ASN A 6 7.22 7.95 18.60
CA ASN A 6 5.85 7.43 18.47
C ASN A 6 5.72 6.70 17.13
N ALA A 7 6.44 5.59 16.99
CA ALA A 7 6.35 4.73 15.84
C ALA A 7 4.97 4.07 15.82
N VAL A 8 4.39 3.95 14.62
CA VAL A 8 3.12 3.31 14.37
C VAL A 8 3.38 2.06 13.52
N PRO A 9 4.00 1.00 14.09
CA PRO A 9 4.31 -0.21 13.34
C PRO A 9 3.03 -0.99 13.04
N ILE A 10 2.85 -1.40 11.78
CA ILE A 10 1.72 -2.21 11.33
C ILE A 10 2.21 -3.55 10.80
N VAL A 11 3.28 -3.52 9.99
CA VAL A 11 4.00 -4.69 9.48
C VAL A 11 5.15 -5.02 10.42
N SER A 12 6.05 -4.05 10.63
CA SER A 12 7.22 -4.23 11.50
C SER A 12 7.84 -2.88 11.87
N LYS A 13 8.36 -2.78 13.08
CA LYS A 13 9.10 -1.60 13.56
C LYS A 13 10.35 -1.31 12.72
N ASN A 14 10.90 -2.33 12.04
CA ASN A 14 12.07 -2.16 11.16
C ASN A 14 11.78 -1.26 9.95
N PHE A 15 10.51 -1.13 9.57
CA PHE A 15 10.08 -0.26 8.47
C PHE A 15 9.67 1.14 8.95
N CYS A 16 9.80 1.44 10.25
CA CYS A 16 9.55 2.76 10.81
C CYS A 16 10.85 3.57 10.88
N SER A 17 10.83 4.81 10.39
CA SER A 17 11.96 5.74 10.48
C SER A 17 11.62 6.91 11.39
N SER A 18 12.58 7.43 12.15
CA SER A 18 12.41 8.69 12.89
C SER A 18 12.52 9.94 12.00
N SER A 19 12.92 9.75 10.74
CA SER A 19 13.07 10.80 9.73
C SER A 19 12.09 10.57 8.60
N LEU A 20 11.75 11.65 7.89
CA LEU A 20 10.92 11.58 6.69
C LEU A 20 11.62 10.74 5.62
N ILE A 21 10.85 9.84 4.98
CA ILE A 21 11.36 8.98 3.92
C ILE A 21 10.71 9.37 2.60
N SER A 22 11.54 9.54 1.57
CA SER A 22 11.08 9.71 0.19
C SER A 22 11.38 8.44 -0.61
N LEU A 23 10.32 7.82 -1.11
CA LEU A 23 10.35 6.64 -1.96
C LEU A 23 10.00 7.05 -3.39
N MET A 24 10.74 6.53 -4.36
CA MET A 24 10.44 6.66 -5.78
C MET A 24 9.85 5.35 -6.29
N VAL A 25 8.64 5.43 -6.85
CA VAL A 25 7.92 4.29 -7.39
C VAL A 25 7.93 4.38 -8.90
N ARG A 26 8.41 3.32 -9.55
CA ARG A 26 8.27 3.16 -11.00
C ARG A 26 6.84 2.71 -11.30
N LYS A 27 6.13 3.43 -12.16
CA LYS A 27 4.83 3.01 -12.68
C LYS A 27 4.94 1.62 -13.28
N ARG A 28 3.91 0.81 -13.02
CA ARG A 28 3.81 -0.55 -13.53
C ARG A 28 3.96 -0.55 -15.06
N PRO A 29 4.88 -1.36 -15.62
CA PRO A 29 4.98 -1.49 -17.07
C PRO A 29 3.71 -2.13 -17.63
N HIS A 30 3.35 -1.79 -18.87
CA HIS A 30 2.24 -2.43 -19.57
C HIS A 30 2.62 -3.86 -19.96
N VAL A 31 2.32 -4.83 -19.10
CA VAL A 31 2.61 -6.25 -19.33
C VAL A 31 1.35 -7.11 -19.15
N VAL A 32 1.15 -8.08 -20.03
CA VAL A 32 0.00 -9.00 -19.95
C VAL A 32 -0.01 -9.65 -18.55
N ASN A 33 -1.16 -9.63 -17.88
CA ASN A 33 -1.35 -10.09 -16.50
C ASN A 33 -0.75 -9.21 -15.39
N GLY A 34 -0.52 -7.91 -15.60
CA GLY A 34 -0.43 -6.97 -14.49
C GLY A 34 0.85 -6.99 -13.67
N GLY A 35 1.88 -7.77 -14.05
CA GLY A 35 3.26 -7.62 -13.59
C GLY A 35 3.45 -7.22 -12.13
N GLY A 36 4.40 -6.33 -11.87
CA GLY A 36 4.71 -5.77 -10.57
C GLY A 36 5.33 -4.38 -10.70
N PHE A 37 5.81 -3.82 -9.61
CA PHE A 37 6.58 -2.57 -9.63
C PHE A 37 7.69 -2.57 -8.59
N VAL A 38 8.66 -1.67 -8.80
CA VAL A 38 9.82 -1.51 -7.92
C VAL A 38 9.75 -0.15 -7.24
N VAL A 39 10.07 -0.15 -5.95
CA VAL A 39 10.17 1.03 -5.11
C VAL A 39 11.62 1.21 -4.72
N THR A 40 12.16 2.40 -4.97
CA THR A 40 13.55 2.76 -4.63
C THR A 40 13.58 3.89 -3.62
N ASN A 41 14.65 4.00 -2.85
CA ASN A 41 14.90 5.16 -2.00
C ASN A 41 15.57 6.30 -2.79
N CYS A 42 15.85 7.42 -2.11
CA CYS A 42 16.53 8.57 -2.73
C CYS A 42 17.95 8.26 -3.25
N SER A 43 18.60 7.22 -2.75
CA SER A 43 19.90 6.73 -3.22
C SER A 43 19.78 5.72 -4.37
N GLN A 44 18.58 5.55 -4.94
CA GLN A 44 18.28 4.60 -6.03
C GLN A 44 18.46 3.12 -5.67
N ASN A 45 18.63 2.80 -4.38
CA ASN A 45 18.63 1.41 -3.92
C ASN A 45 17.18 0.90 -3.85
N VAL A 46 16.98 -0.36 -4.21
CA VAL A 46 15.67 -1.03 -4.08
C VAL A 46 15.30 -1.10 -2.61
N ALA A 47 14.17 -0.49 -2.27
CA ALA A 47 13.59 -0.53 -0.92
C ALA A 47 12.52 -1.61 -0.82
N PHE A 48 11.70 -1.76 -1.86
CA PHE A 48 10.66 -2.78 -1.94
C PHE A 48 10.43 -3.23 -3.38
N VAL A 49 10.00 -4.48 -3.53
CA VAL A 49 9.49 -5.03 -4.78
C VAL A 49 8.05 -5.48 -4.56
N VAL A 50 7.16 -5.11 -5.47
CA VAL A 50 5.76 -5.55 -5.44
C VAL A 50 5.50 -6.45 -6.63
N ASP A 51 5.26 -7.72 -6.36
CA ASP A 51 4.79 -8.68 -7.35
C ASP A 51 3.26 -8.66 -7.41
N GLY A 52 2.71 -8.75 -8.62
CA GLY A 52 1.29 -8.92 -8.86
C GLY A 52 0.95 -10.24 -9.51
N CYS A 53 -0.30 -10.36 -9.96
CA CYS A 53 -0.88 -11.58 -10.52
C CYS A 53 -0.11 -12.19 -11.69
N GLY A 54 0.62 -11.40 -12.48
CA GLY A 54 1.44 -11.91 -13.60
C GLY A 54 2.67 -12.67 -13.12
N THR A 55 3.23 -12.27 -11.97
CA THR A 55 4.34 -12.97 -11.32
C THR A 55 3.83 -14.13 -10.46
N LEU A 56 2.69 -13.94 -9.78
CA LEU A 56 2.16 -14.91 -8.82
C LEU A 56 1.26 -15.98 -9.46
N GLY A 57 0.78 -15.77 -10.69
CA GLY A 57 -0.15 -16.67 -11.38
C GLY A 57 -1.60 -16.63 -10.86
N ALA A 58 -1.91 -15.79 -9.87
CA ALA A 58 -3.22 -15.72 -9.23
C ALA A 58 -3.83 -14.31 -9.28
N LYS A 59 -5.06 -14.20 -9.81
CA LYS A 59 -5.76 -12.92 -9.91
C LYS A 59 -6.14 -12.37 -8.54
N GLY A 60 -5.97 -11.05 -8.36
CA GLY A 60 -6.28 -10.39 -7.10
C GLY A 60 -5.32 -10.72 -5.96
N GLU A 61 -4.13 -11.25 -6.25
CA GLU A 61 -3.05 -11.46 -5.29
C GLU A 61 -1.86 -10.55 -5.61
N LEU A 62 -1.24 -10.02 -4.56
CA LEU A 62 -0.03 -9.20 -4.61
C LEU A 62 0.92 -9.66 -3.50
N MET A 63 2.23 -9.53 -3.72
CA MET A 63 3.27 -9.79 -2.73
C MET A 63 4.18 -8.58 -2.62
N VAL A 64 4.37 -8.05 -1.42
CA VAL A 64 5.40 -7.04 -1.14
C VAL A 64 6.61 -7.77 -0.57
N LYS A 65 7.77 -7.48 -1.13
CA LYS A 65 9.08 -7.94 -0.69
C LYS A 65 9.93 -6.75 -0.26
N ASP A 66 10.85 -6.96 0.66
CA ASP A 66 11.85 -5.94 1.02
C ASP A 66 12.95 -5.81 -0.05
N GLY A 67 13.97 -5.01 0.24
CA GLY A 67 15.10 -4.76 -0.65
C GLY A 67 15.98 -5.97 -0.91
N ASP A 68 15.96 -6.96 -0.02
CA ASP A 68 16.70 -8.22 -0.14
C ASP A 68 15.88 -9.30 -0.89
N GLY A 69 14.60 -9.04 -1.12
CA GLY A 69 13.69 -9.93 -1.85
C GLY A 69 12.86 -10.83 -0.94
N GLU A 70 12.95 -10.66 0.38
CA GLU A 70 12.21 -11.47 1.34
C GLU A 70 10.72 -11.05 1.36
N PRO A 71 9.77 -12.01 1.30
CA PRO A 71 8.35 -11.71 1.37
C PRO A 71 7.96 -11.13 2.74
N ILE A 72 7.38 -9.92 2.74
CA ILE A 72 6.95 -9.24 3.98
C ILE A 72 5.44 -9.07 4.09
N LEU A 73 4.73 -8.98 2.96
CA LEU A 73 3.27 -8.88 2.94
C LEU A 73 2.65 -9.65 1.79
N PHE A 74 1.74 -10.55 2.13
CA PHE A 74 0.82 -11.13 1.17
C PHE A 74 -0.49 -10.36 1.16
N ILE A 75 -0.96 -9.93 0.00
CA ILE A 75 -2.18 -9.13 -0.13
C ILE A 75 -3.15 -9.85 -1.07
N ARG A 76 -4.40 -9.95 -0.66
CA ARG A 76 -5.44 -10.64 -1.43
C ARG A 76 -6.75 -9.88 -1.48
N LYS A 77 -7.32 -9.79 -2.66
CA LYS A 77 -8.69 -9.33 -2.90
C LYS A 77 -9.67 -10.36 -2.37
N LYS A 78 -10.65 -9.93 -1.58
CA LYS A 78 -11.77 -10.79 -1.21
C LYS A 78 -12.50 -11.19 -2.50
N GLY A 79 -12.94 -12.45 -2.59
CA GLY A 79 -13.65 -12.99 -3.75
C GLY A 79 -15.06 -13.49 -3.40
N GLY A 80 -15.71 -14.11 -4.38
CA GLY A 80 -16.99 -14.80 -4.21
C GLY A 80 -18.24 -13.92 -4.35
N ILE A 81 -19.40 -14.55 -4.21
CA ILE A 81 -20.73 -13.98 -4.52
C ILE A 81 -21.00 -12.70 -3.71
N LEU A 82 -20.70 -12.71 -2.41
CA LEU A 82 -20.90 -11.54 -1.54
C LEU A 82 -20.09 -10.32 -1.99
N GLN A 83 -18.88 -10.55 -2.51
CA GLN A 83 -18.02 -9.48 -2.99
C GLN A 83 -18.41 -8.97 -4.39
N ALA A 84 -18.98 -9.85 -5.23
CA ALA A 84 -19.57 -9.47 -6.52
C ALA A 84 -20.76 -8.52 -6.32
N LEU A 85 -21.62 -8.79 -5.34
CA LEU A 85 -22.80 -7.97 -5.02
C LEU A 85 -22.49 -6.74 -4.15
N SER A 86 -21.34 -6.70 -3.46
CA SER A 86 -20.92 -5.55 -2.65
C SER A 86 -20.67 -4.29 -3.49
N THR A 87 -21.02 -3.11 -2.97
CA THR A 87 -20.68 -1.81 -3.56
C THR A 87 -19.23 -1.38 -3.31
N ARG A 88 -18.49 -2.14 -2.49
CA ARG A 88 -17.09 -1.86 -2.14
C ARG A 88 -16.23 -3.09 -2.37
N ASN A 89 -15.06 -2.91 -2.98
CA ASN A 89 -13.98 -3.91 -3.02
C ASN A 89 -13.33 -4.02 -1.65
N LYS A 90 -13.03 -5.23 -1.20
CA LYS A 90 -12.24 -5.46 0.01
C LYS A 90 -10.96 -6.19 -0.34
N TRP A 91 -9.85 -5.69 0.21
CA TRP A 91 -8.52 -6.30 0.16
C TRP A 91 -8.03 -6.53 1.58
N ASN A 92 -7.27 -7.60 1.78
CA ASN A 92 -6.67 -7.94 3.07
C ASN A 92 -5.16 -8.07 2.89
N GLY A 93 -4.40 -7.49 3.81
CA GLY A 93 -2.96 -7.68 3.93
C GLY A 93 -2.63 -8.61 5.08
N TYR A 94 -1.72 -9.56 4.83
CA TYR A 94 -1.31 -10.60 5.74
C TYR A 94 0.21 -10.58 5.93
N SER A 95 0.65 -10.78 7.17
CA SER A 95 2.02 -11.12 7.50
C SER A 95 2.10 -12.60 7.85
N THR A 96 3.17 -13.27 7.42
CA THR A 96 3.46 -14.64 7.85
C THR A 96 4.20 -14.61 9.19
N ASP A 97 3.73 -15.36 10.18
CA ASP A 97 4.47 -15.53 11.43
C ASP A 97 5.55 -16.61 11.32
N TYR A 98 6.29 -16.82 12.40
CA TYR A 98 7.39 -17.80 12.47
C TYR A 98 6.90 -19.25 12.34
N GLU A 99 5.61 -19.52 12.55
CA GLU A 99 4.98 -20.84 12.39
C GLU A 99 4.46 -21.04 10.95
N GLY A 100 4.61 -20.03 10.09
CA GLY A 100 4.11 -20.04 8.72
C GLY A 100 2.62 -19.70 8.59
N ALA A 101 1.96 -19.29 9.69
CA ALA A 101 0.55 -18.95 9.66
C ALA A 101 0.36 -17.51 9.16
N ASN A 102 -0.59 -17.33 8.24
CA ASN A 102 -0.96 -16.03 7.71
C ASN A 102 -1.83 -15.28 8.72
N LYS A 103 -1.28 -14.20 9.28
CA LYS A 103 -2.00 -13.30 10.17
C LYS A 103 -2.51 -12.08 9.42
N LEU A 104 -3.81 -11.80 9.51
CA LEU A 104 -4.39 -10.56 9.02
C LEU A 104 -3.80 -9.38 9.81
N ILE A 105 -3.33 -8.35 9.10
CA ILE A 105 -2.79 -7.14 9.73
C ILE A 105 -3.51 -5.87 9.28
N PHE A 106 -4.10 -5.82 8.09
CA PHE A 106 -4.96 -4.72 7.67
C PHE A 106 -5.96 -5.15 6.59
N SER A 107 -7.00 -4.35 6.42
CA SER A 107 -8.03 -4.47 5.39
C SER A 107 -8.25 -3.12 4.70
N VAL A 108 -8.18 -3.09 3.37
CA VAL A 108 -8.56 -1.91 2.57
C VAL A 108 -9.94 -2.11 1.99
N THR A 109 -10.79 -1.11 2.14
CA THR A 109 -12.14 -1.08 1.58
C THR A 109 -12.28 0.11 0.65
N ASP A 110 -12.49 -0.19 -0.62
CA ASP A 110 -12.52 0.79 -1.70
C ASP A 110 -13.89 0.81 -2.41
N PRO A 111 -14.52 1.96 -2.65
CA PRO A 111 -15.78 2.03 -3.40
C PRO A 111 -15.60 1.56 -4.84
N LYS A 112 -16.50 0.71 -5.35
CA LYS A 112 -16.49 0.38 -6.78
C LYS A 112 -16.79 1.64 -7.62
N SER A 113 -16.16 1.77 -8.79
CA SER A 113 -16.25 3.00 -9.62
C SER A 113 -17.68 3.42 -9.96
N CYS A 114 -18.59 2.46 -10.17
CA CYS A 114 -20.02 2.71 -10.43
C CYS A 114 -20.78 3.32 -9.24
N PHE A 115 -20.20 3.33 -8.03
CA PHE A 115 -20.79 3.86 -6.80
C PHE A 115 -19.85 4.88 -6.11
N ALA A 116 -18.83 5.37 -6.81
CA ALA A 116 -17.70 6.11 -6.27
C ALA A 116 -17.95 7.61 -6.01
N GLY A 117 -19.20 8.07 -5.96
CA GLY A 117 -19.47 9.47 -5.57
C GLY A 117 -18.81 9.79 -4.24
N ASN A 118 -17.92 10.79 -4.19
CA ASN A 118 -17.15 11.36 -3.05
C ASN A 118 -16.88 10.45 -1.82
N LYS A 119 -16.73 9.14 -2.00
CA LYS A 119 -16.51 8.19 -0.90
C LYS A 119 -15.03 7.87 -0.84
N ALA A 120 -14.40 8.15 0.30
CA ALA A 120 -12.99 7.84 0.52
C ALA A 120 -12.75 6.32 0.61
N THR A 121 -11.57 5.89 0.15
CA THR A 121 -11.04 4.55 0.42
C THR A 121 -10.63 4.49 1.89
N ARG A 122 -11.10 3.46 2.60
CA ARG A 122 -10.85 3.30 4.05
C ARG A 122 -9.97 2.11 4.31
N ILE A 123 -9.06 2.24 5.26
CA ILE A 123 -8.14 1.20 5.67
C ILE A 123 -8.38 0.94 7.15
N ARG A 124 -8.58 -0.32 7.49
CA ARG A 124 -8.68 -0.77 8.89
C ARG A 124 -7.47 -1.61 9.21
N VAL A 125 -6.74 -1.26 10.23
CA VAL A 125 -5.65 -2.09 10.76
C VAL A 125 -6.27 -3.09 11.73
N ASP A 126 -5.93 -4.37 11.61
CA ASP A 126 -6.44 -5.40 12.51
C ASP A 126 -5.79 -5.21 13.89
N PRO A 127 -6.54 -4.80 14.92
CA PRO A 127 -5.94 -4.53 16.20
C PRO A 127 -5.62 -5.86 16.87
N LYS A 128 -4.35 -6.13 17.19
CA LYS A 128 -3.99 -7.13 18.22
C LYS A 128 -4.51 -6.74 19.63
N GLY A 129 -5.48 -5.81 19.74
CA GLY A 129 -6.01 -5.26 20.98
C GLY A 129 -6.73 -3.93 20.76
N HIS A 130 -8.06 -4.01 20.60
CA HIS A 130 -9.08 -3.04 21.02
C HIS A 130 -8.84 -1.52 20.89
N SER A 131 -8.51 -0.99 19.71
CA SER A 131 -8.78 0.43 19.46
C SER A 131 -8.96 0.74 17.97
N ARG A 132 -9.92 1.60 17.67
CA ARG A 132 -10.16 2.17 16.32
C ARG A 132 -9.13 3.26 15.97
N ASP A 133 -8.13 3.47 16.83
CA ASP A 133 -7.18 4.58 16.73
C ASP A 133 -6.07 4.32 15.68
N LEU A 134 -6.14 3.18 14.99
CA LEU A 134 -5.22 2.78 13.91
C LEU A 134 -5.92 2.66 12.56
N ASP A 135 -7.15 3.16 12.42
CA ASP A 135 -7.80 3.26 11.10
C ASP A 135 -7.18 4.40 10.29
N PHE A 136 -7.11 4.22 8.96
CA PHE A 136 -6.61 5.22 8.01
C PHE A 136 -7.62 5.48 6.90
N GLU A 137 -7.46 6.61 6.23
CA GLU A 137 -8.21 6.97 5.02
C GLU A 137 -7.28 7.45 3.92
N VAL A 138 -7.68 7.19 2.67
CA VAL A 138 -7.02 7.74 1.48
C VAL A 138 -7.90 8.84 0.91
N ASN A 139 -7.35 10.04 0.87
CA ASN A 139 -8.00 11.24 0.33
C ASN A 139 -7.30 11.66 -0.97
N GLY A 140 -8.07 12.19 -1.93
CA GLY A 140 -7.57 12.57 -3.26
C GLY A 140 -7.66 11.44 -4.28
N SER A 141 -6.90 11.55 -5.37
CA SER A 141 -6.97 10.64 -6.52
C SER A 141 -5.64 9.92 -6.72
N PHE A 142 -5.63 8.60 -6.52
CA PHE A 142 -4.44 7.80 -6.83
C PHE A 142 -4.21 7.65 -8.34
N ALA A 143 -5.26 7.71 -9.17
CA ALA A 143 -5.12 7.67 -10.63
C ALA A 143 -4.19 8.80 -11.09
N ASP A 144 -4.47 10.02 -10.62
CA ASP A 144 -3.69 11.24 -10.86
C ASP A 144 -2.41 11.32 -10.02
N LYS A 145 -2.11 10.28 -9.23
CA LYS A 145 -0.99 10.23 -8.27
C LYS A 145 -0.95 11.44 -7.34
N ALA A 146 -2.13 11.90 -6.92
CA ALA A 146 -2.36 13.05 -6.06
C ALA A 146 -3.28 12.63 -4.91
N CYS A 147 -2.77 11.79 -4.01
CA CYS A 147 -3.52 11.32 -2.84
C CYS A 147 -2.69 11.34 -1.56
N THR A 148 -3.37 11.32 -0.43
CA THR A 148 -2.78 11.35 0.91
C THR A 148 -3.38 10.26 1.77
N ILE A 149 -2.54 9.49 2.46
CA ILE A 149 -2.95 8.53 3.48
C ILE A 149 -2.93 9.27 4.82
N ARG A 150 -4.06 9.31 5.53
CA ARG A 150 -4.19 9.95 6.84
C ARG A 150 -4.59 8.94 7.90
N ASP A 151 -4.07 9.11 9.11
CA ASP A 151 -4.54 8.37 10.27
C ASP A 151 -5.89 8.92 10.77
N CYS A 152 -6.52 8.21 11.72
CA CYS A 152 -7.81 8.61 12.28
C CYS A 152 -7.78 9.96 13.04
N ARG A 153 -6.59 10.47 13.38
CA ARG A 153 -6.38 11.77 14.02
C ARG A 153 -6.23 12.90 13.00
N GLY A 154 -6.24 12.58 11.70
CA GLY A 154 -6.07 13.51 10.58
C GLY A 154 -4.62 13.80 10.22
N ASN A 155 -3.65 13.18 10.90
CA ASN A 155 -2.24 13.37 10.57
C ASN A 155 -1.92 12.67 9.24
N ILE A 156 -1.01 13.26 8.48
CA ILE A 156 -0.54 12.66 7.24
C ILE A 156 0.42 11.51 7.59
N ALA A 157 0.08 10.30 7.16
CA ALA A 157 0.98 9.15 7.23
C ALA A 157 1.89 9.10 6.01
N ALA A 158 1.31 9.32 4.82
CA ALA A 158 2.05 9.40 3.58
C ALA A 158 1.35 10.26 2.53
N GLN A 159 2.13 10.81 1.60
CA GLN A 159 1.65 11.58 0.47
C GLN A 159 2.21 11.03 -0.84
N VAL A 160 1.33 10.86 -1.82
CA VAL A 160 1.67 10.45 -3.18
C VAL A 160 1.64 11.68 -4.07
N GLY A 161 2.67 11.84 -4.89
CA GLY A 161 2.80 12.98 -5.80
C GLY A 161 3.59 12.62 -7.06
N VAL A 162 3.38 13.38 -8.13
CA VAL A 162 4.29 13.38 -9.28
C VAL A 162 5.32 14.48 -9.05
N ASN A 163 6.59 14.22 -9.36
CA ASN A 163 7.58 15.29 -9.41
C ASN A 163 7.76 15.71 -10.87
N GLU A 164 7.30 16.91 -11.22
CA GLU A 164 7.42 17.46 -12.57
C GLU A 164 8.89 17.60 -13.01
N TRP A 165 9.83 17.76 -12.05
CA TRP A 165 11.26 17.91 -12.34
C TRP A 165 11.97 16.62 -12.73
N ILE A 166 11.35 15.45 -12.51
CA ILE A 166 11.96 14.16 -12.86
C ILE A 166 11.89 13.90 -14.38
N GLY A 167 11.15 14.71 -15.16
CA GLY A 167 11.13 14.64 -16.63
C GLY A 167 10.57 13.34 -17.23
N SER A 168 10.46 12.28 -16.43
CA SER A 168 9.90 10.99 -16.79
C SER A 168 8.51 10.84 -16.22
N LYS A 169 7.54 10.61 -17.11
CA LYS A 169 6.15 10.29 -16.76
C LYS A 169 6.01 8.92 -16.10
N ASP A 170 7.09 8.14 -16.00
CA ASP A 170 7.08 6.76 -15.52
C ASP A 170 7.32 6.64 -14.02
N PHE A 171 7.54 7.75 -13.30
CA PHE A 171 7.78 7.72 -11.87
C PHE A 171 6.81 8.63 -11.11
N TYR A 172 6.52 8.24 -9.88
CA TYR A 172 5.89 9.08 -8.88
C TYR A 172 6.58 8.85 -7.55
N HIS A 173 6.43 9.79 -6.62
CA HIS A 173 7.04 9.69 -5.30
C HIS A 173 5.98 9.40 -4.25
N VAL A 174 6.42 8.73 -3.19
CA VAL A 174 5.66 8.53 -1.96
C VAL A 174 6.52 9.06 -0.82
N VAL A 175 6.04 10.09 -0.13
CA VAL A 175 6.67 10.65 1.05
C VAL A 175 6.00 10.07 2.27
N VAL A 176 6.73 9.32 3.08
CA VAL A 176 6.27 8.73 4.34
C VAL A 176 6.73 9.60 5.49
N GLN A 177 5.78 10.02 6.35
CA GLN A 177 6.08 10.86 7.50
C GLN A 177 6.82 10.07 8.59
N PRO A 178 7.64 10.71 9.43
CA PRO A 178 8.32 10.07 10.54
C PRO A 178 7.38 9.23 11.41
N GLY A 179 7.85 8.06 11.85
CA GLY A 179 7.13 7.14 12.72
C GLY A 179 6.19 6.17 12.00
N TYR A 180 5.74 6.46 10.78
CA TYR A 180 4.86 5.56 10.04
C TYR A 180 5.63 4.42 9.36
N ASP A 181 4.95 3.28 9.25
CA ASP A 181 5.48 2.04 8.68
C ASP A 181 5.51 2.11 7.13
N GLN A 182 6.72 2.09 6.56
CA GLN A 182 6.92 2.16 5.11
C GLN A 182 6.34 0.95 4.36
N ALA A 183 6.47 -0.26 4.92
CA ALA A 183 5.97 -1.46 4.28
C ALA A 183 4.45 -1.47 4.23
N PHE A 184 3.78 -1.00 5.29
CA PHE A 184 2.33 -0.79 5.29
C PHE A 184 1.91 0.20 4.20
N VAL A 185 2.57 1.36 4.13
CA VAL A 185 2.29 2.36 3.10
C VAL A 185 2.45 1.76 1.71
N VAL A 186 3.55 1.05 1.43
CA VAL A 186 3.79 0.38 0.14
C VAL A 186 2.70 -0.67 -0.15
N GLY A 187 2.24 -1.42 0.84
CA GLY A 187 1.13 -2.36 0.69
C GLY A 187 -0.19 -1.67 0.30
N VAL A 188 -0.48 -0.51 0.88
CA VAL A 188 -1.65 0.30 0.49
C VAL A 188 -1.48 0.81 -0.95
N ILE A 189 -0.30 1.31 -1.31
CA ILE A 189 0.02 1.76 -2.67
C ILE A 189 -0.13 0.62 -3.68
N ALA A 190 0.28 -0.61 -3.34
CA ALA A 190 0.12 -1.79 -4.17
C ALA A 190 -1.35 -2.09 -4.47
N ILE A 191 -2.22 -1.95 -3.47
CA ILE A 191 -3.67 -2.12 -3.63
C ILE A 191 -4.26 -1.01 -4.51
N LEU A 192 -3.93 0.26 -4.23
CA LEU A 192 -4.41 1.40 -5.02
C LEU A 192 -3.95 1.31 -6.48
N ASP A 193 -2.71 0.88 -6.71
CA ASP A 193 -2.15 0.63 -8.03
C ASP A 193 -2.87 -0.51 -8.74
N ASN A 194 -3.24 -1.59 -8.05
CA ASN A 194 -4.07 -2.62 -8.66
C ASN A 194 -5.50 -2.13 -9.00
N ILE A 195 -6.09 -1.27 -8.16
CA ILE A 195 -7.45 -0.75 -8.31
C ILE A 195 -7.55 0.38 -9.34
N HIS A 196 -6.51 1.19 -9.52
CA HIS A 196 -6.54 2.41 -10.33
C HIS A 196 -5.44 2.47 -11.39
N GLY A 197 -4.45 1.57 -11.35
CA GLY A 197 -3.38 1.51 -12.33
C GLY A 197 -3.92 1.38 -13.75
N GLU A 198 -3.34 2.19 -14.64
CA GLU A 198 -3.75 2.35 -16.05
C GLU A 198 -3.37 1.13 -16.91
N SER A 199 -2.61 0.18 -16.35
CA SER A 199 -1.98 -0.89 -17.11
C SER A 199 -2.22 -2.24 -16.44
N THR A 200 -3.07 -3.03 -17.09
CA THR A 200 -3.18 -4.48 -16.92
C THR A 200 -3.55 -4.93 -15.50
N ARG A 201 -4.85 -5.04 -15.26
CA ARG A 201 -5.37 -5.76 -14.09
C ARG A 201 -5.49 -7.24 -14.43
N CYS A 202 -5.25 -8.07 -13.41
CA CYS A 202 -5.98 -9.32 -13.26
C CYS A 202 -6.94 -9.17 -12.07
#